data_AF-A0A1Q9H7F3-F1
#
_entry.id   AF-A0A1Q9H7F3-F1
#
_cell.length_a   1.000
_cell.length_b   1.000
_cell.length_c   1.000
_cell.angle_alpha   90.00
_cell.angle_beta   90.00
_cell.angle_gamma   90.00
#
_symmetry.space_group_name_H-M   'P 1'
#
loop_
_entity.id
_entity.type
_entity.pdbx_description
1 polymer ?
#
loop_
_entity_poly.entity_id
_entity_poly.type
_entity_poly.pdbx_seq_one_letter_code
_entity_poly.pdbx_strand_id
1 'polypeptide(L)'
;MKLSKPITLEYTKSNLLFLLKFGSTPTESPYSHKQIAEWCERFWSAFSDIDAPEDIEKIMPVLADVETQWDLYLANTYTLSELQSNSFEDVILPIDWFIQWQHEASA
;
A
#
# COMPACT_ATOMS: atom_id res chain seq x y z
N MET A 1 -12.64 6.25 15.27
CA MET A 1 -11.38 5.66 14.76
C MET A 1 -10.21 6.51 15.21
N LYS A 2 -9.16 5.92 15.78
CA LYS A 2 -7.84 6.59 15.74
C LYS A 2 -7.30 6.37 14.33
N LEU A 3 -7.23 7.43 13.55
CA LEU A 3 -6.57 7.39 12.25
C LEU A 3 -5.06 7.34 12.53
N SER A 4 -4.37 6.35 11.97
CA SER A 4 -2.91 6.35 11.97
C SER A 4 -2.41 7.57 11.23
N LYS A 5 -1.22 8.06 11.63
CA LYS A 5 -0.62 9.21 10.99
C LYS A 5 -0.29 8.83 9.53
N PRO A 6 -0.78 9.55 8.52
CA PRO A 6 -0.48 9.21 7.13
C PRO A 6 1.03 9.28 6.86
N ILE A 7 1.52 8.41 5.99
CA ILE A 7 2.88 8.51 5.46
C ILE A 7 2.97 9.77 4.59
N THR A 8 3.93 10.64 4.87
CA THR A 8 4.13 11.93 4.18
C THR A 8 5.34 11.91 3.24
N LEU A 9 5.76 10.73 2.79
CA LEU A 9 6.82 10.60 1.80
C LEU A 9 6.32 11.10 0.44
N GLU A 10 7.21 11.78 -0.29
CA GLU A 10 6.95 12.24 -1.65
C GLU A 10 6.63 11.08 -2.59
N TYR A 11 5.74 11.33 -3.56
CA TYR A 11 5.30 10.35 -4.54
C TYR A 11 6.36 10.09 -5.60
N THR A 12 7.15 9.04 -5.38
CA THR A 12 8.24 8.62 -6.26
C THR A 12 8.36 7.10 -6.29
N LYS A 13 8.86 6.53 -7.39
CA LYS A 13 9.19 5.10 -7.50
C LYS A 13 10.15 4.63 -6.40
N SER A 14 11.15 5.45 -6.05
CA SER A 14 12.10 5.12 -4.97
C SER A 14 11.41 4.98 -3.61
N ASN A 15 10.49 5.88 -3.27
CA ASN A 15 9.75 5.79 -2.01
C ASN A 15 8.75 4.63 -2.01
N LEU A 16 8.15 4.29 -3.15
CA LEU A 16 7.35 3.07 -3.29
C LEU A 16 8.20 1.82 -2.98
N LEU A 17 9.36 1.67 -3.63
CA LEU A 17 10.26 0.52 -3.42
C LEU A 17 10.72 0.42 -1.95
N PHE A 18 10.97 1.57 -1.31
CA PHE A 18 11.31 1.66 0.10
C PHE A 18 10.18 1.19 1.02
N LEU A 19 8.93 1.61 0.76
CA LEU A 19 7.78 1.18 1.53
C LEU A 19 7.45 -0.31 1.31
N LEU A 20 7.57 -0.81 0.08
CA LEU A 20 7.39 -2.23 -0.22
C LEU A 20 8.45 -3.10 0.49
N LYS A 21 9.69 -2.61 0.60
CA LYS A 21 10.73 -3.28 1.39
C LYS A 21 10.32 -3.41 2.86
N PHE A 22 9.73 -2.37 3.43
CA PHE A 22 9.27 -2.42 4.82
C PHE A 22 8.05 -3.32 5.01
N GLY A 23 7.13 -3.35 4.03
CA GLY A 23 6.02 -4.29 4.04
C GLY A 23 6.46 -5.76 3.96
N SER A 24 7.62 -6.05 3.37
CA SER A 24 8.18 -7.42 3.41
C SER A 24 8.93 -7.76 4.71
N THR A 25 9.15 -6.78 5.59
CA THR A 25 9.79 -6.96 6.90
C THR A 25 8.97 -6.28 8.02
N PRO A 26 7.73 -6.74 8.29
CA PRO A 26 6.78 -6.03 9.16
C PRO A 26 7.27 -5.83 10.61
N THR A 27 8.12 -6.72 11.14
CA THR A 27 8.69 -6.61 12.49
C THR A 27 9.73 -5.49 12.62
N GLU A 28 10.28 -5.02 11.50
CA GLU A 28 11.28 -3.96 11.43
C GLU A 28 10.72 -2.66 10.83
N SER A 29 9.48 -2.73 10.33
CA SER A 29 8.82 -1.61 9.67
C SER A 29 8.30 -0.58 10.68
N PRO A 30 8.57 0.73 10.46
CA PRO A 30 7.90 1.79 11.20
C PRO A 30 6.48 2.09 10.68
N TYR A 31 6.05 1.41 9.61
CA TYR A 31 4.76 1.62 8.95
C TYR A 31 3.91 0.33 8.99
N SER A 32 2.63 0.47 9.30
CA SER A 32 1.66 -0.62 9.13
C SER A 32 1.41 -0.90 7.65
N HIS A 33 0.96 -2.12 7.31
CA HIS A 33 0.59 -2.45 5.94
C HIS A 33 -0.57 -1.58 5.45
N LYS A 34 -1.48 -1.22 6.37
CA LYS A 34 -2.52 -0.23 6.13
C LYS A 34 -1.94 1.11 5.67
N GLN A 35 -1.00 1.68 6.42
CA GLN A 35 -0.39 2.97 6.08
C GLN A 35 0.30 2.93 4.71
N ILE A 36 0.91 1.79 4.35
CA ILE A 36 1.51 1.57 3.02
C ILE A 36 0.43 1.53 1.94
N ALA A 37 -0.66 0.77 2.14
CA ALA A 37 -1.76 0.66 1.19
C ALA A 37 -2.45 2.02 0.96
N GLU A 38 -2.78 2.75 2.02
CA GLU A 38 -3.36 4.09 1.93
C GLU A 38 -2.40 5.10 1.26
N TRP A 39 -1.08 4.94 1.43
CA TRP A 39 -0.11 5.77 0.70
C TRP A 39 -0.10 5.44 -0.79
N CYS A 40 -0.22 4.15 -1.15
CA CYS A 40 -0.33 3.71 -2.54
C CYS A 40 -1.63 4.21 -3.19
N GLU A 41 -2.76 4.14 -2.49
CA GLU A 41 -4.05 4.69 -2.94
C GLU A 41 -3.95 6.19 -3.24
N ARG A 42 -3.41 6.98 -2.30
CA ARG A 42 -3.25 8.42 -2.49
C ARG A 42 -2.27 8.77 -3.61
N PHE A 43 -1.21 7.97 -3.78
CA PHE A 43 -0.28 8.15 -4.89
C PHE A 43 -0.98 7.85 -6.21
N TRP A 44 -1.64 6.68 -6.32
CA TRP A 44 -2.39 6.30 -7.52
C TRP A 44 -3.42 7.37 -7.90
N SER A 45 -4.25 7.81 -6.95
CA SER A 45 -5.28 8.83 -7.18
C SER A 45 -4.71 10.19 -7.61
N ALA A 46 -3.49 10.54 -7.19
CA ALA A 46 -2.85 11.79 -7.61
C ALA A 46 -2.45 11.80 -9.10
N PHE A 47 -2.30 10.63 -9.72
CA PHE A 47 -1.80 10.49 -11.09
C PHE A 47 -2.74 9.71 -12.02
N SER A 48 -3.85 9.14 -11.54
CA SER A 48 -4.76 8.30 -12.33
C SER A 48 -5.51 9.05 -13.43
N ASP A 49 -5.76 10.34 -13.25
CA ASP A 49 -6.57 11.17 -14.16
C ASP A 49 -5.73 12.18 -14.98
N ILE A 50 -4.40 12.07 -14.93
CA ILE A 50 -3.47 12.97 -15.64
C ILE A 50 -2.44 12.18 -16.46
N ASP A 51 -1.81 12.87 -17.40
CA ASP A 51 -0.65 12.35 -18.11
C ASP A 51 0.55 12.33 -17.16
N ALA A 52 0.85 11.16 -16.62
CA ALA A 52 1.88 10.98 -15.62
C ALA A 52 3.26 10.80 -16.29
N PRO A 53 4.35 11.22 -15.63
CA PRO A 53 5.70 10.84 -16.06
C PRO A 53 5.84 9.33 -16.28
N GLU A 54 6.60 8.91 -17.30
CA GLU A 54 6.78 7.49 -17.69
C GLU A 54 7.22 6.59 -16.53
N ASP A 55 8.04 7.11 -15.61
CA ASP A 55 8.50 6.37 -14.43
C ASP A 55 7.38 6.12 -13.40
N ILE A 56 6.41 7.04 -13.34
CA ILE A 56 5.19 6.89 -12.53
C ILE A 56 4.20 5.96 -13.24
N GLU A 57 3.98 6.12 -14.54
CA GLU A 57 3.09 5.23 -15.31
C GLU A 57 3.45 3.75 -15.14
N LYS A 58 4.76 3.43 -15.15
CA LYS A 58 5.26 2.06 -14.97
C LYS A 58 4.90 1.44 -13.62
N ILE A 59 4.73 2.24 -12.57
CA ILE A 59 4.39 1.74 -11.23
C ILE A 59 2.90 1.85 -10.90
N MET A 60 2.09 2.51 -11.74
CA MET A 60 0.64 2.64 -11.53
C MET A 60 -0.08 1.30 -11.33
N PRO A 61 0.22 0.23 -12.10
CA PRO A 61 -0.40 -1.08 -11.86
C PRO A 61 -0.09 -1.65 -10.48
N VAL A 62 1.14 -1.46 -9.99
CA VAL A 62 1.55 -1.92 -8.65
C VAL A 62 0.84 -1.12 -7.56
N LEU A 63 0.74 0.21 -7.72
CA LEU A 63 0.03 1.07 -6.75
C LEU A 63 -1.44 0.66 -6.62
N ALA A 64 -2.11 0.40 -7.74
CA ALA A 64 -3.50 -0.09 -7.77
C ALA A 64 -3.63 -1.49 -7.14
N ASP A 65 -2.74 -2.42 -7.47
CA ASP A 65 -2.83 -3.77 -6.92
C ASP A 65 -2.63 -3.78 -5.40
N VAL A 66 -1.71 -2.96 -4.86
CA VAL A 66 -1.51 -2.87 -3.40
C VAL A 66 -2.78 -2.43 -2.67
N GLU A 67 -3.45 -1.36 -3.14
CA GLU A 67 -4.67 -0.86 -2.50
C GLU A 67 -5.85 -1.83 -2.70
N THR A 68 -6.00 -2.40 -3.90
CA THR A 68 -7.07 -3.34 -4.20
C THR A 68 -6.91 -4.62 -3.37
N GLN A 69 -5.69 -5.17 -3.26
CA GLN A 69 -5.45 -6.37 -2.46
C GLN A 69 -5.63 -6.13 -0.96
N TRP A 70 -5.35 -4.92 -0.46
CA TRP A 70 -5.64 -4.55 0.92
C TRP A 70 -7.14 -4.65 1.20
N ASP A 71 -7.97 -4.03 0.37
CA ASP A 71 -9.43 -4.05 0.53
C ASP A 71 -10.00 -5.47 0.39
N LEU A 72 -9.54 -6.22 -0.62
CA LEU A 72 -9.95 -7.61 -0.82
C LEU A 72 -9.56 -8.51 0.36
N TYR A 73 -8.36 -8.34 0.91
CA TYR A 73 -7.93 -9.11 2.07
C TYR A 73 -8.82 -8.83 3.27
N LEU A 74 -9.11 -7.56 3.55
CA LEU A 74 -9.99 -7.19 4.66
C LEU A 74 -11.41 -7.75 4.48
N ALA A 75 -11.99 -7.59 3.28
CA ALA A 75 -13.34 -8.06 2.97
C ALA A 75 -13.49 -9.59 3.07
N ASN A 76 -12.41 -10.34 2.78
CA ASN A 76 -12.41 -11.80 2.88
C ASN A 76 -12.06 -12.33 4.28
N THR A 77 -11.45 -11.51 5.13
CA THR A 77 -10.96 -11.94 6.46
C THR A 77 -11.90 -11.53 7.59
N TYR A 78 -12.52 -10.35 7.48
CA TYR A 78 -13.31 -9.74 8.54
C TYR A 78 -14.79 -9.70 8.19
N THR A 79 -15.64 -9.83 9.21
CA THR A 79 -17.08 -9.60 9.07
C THR A 79 -17.38 -8.10 8.91
N LEU A 80 -18.56 -7.77 8.38
CA LEU A 80 -19.01 -6.39 8.23
C LEU A 80 -18.96 -5.60 9.56
N SER A 81 -19.28 -6.24 10.68
CA SER A 81 -19.25 -5.58 12.00
C SER A 81 -17.82 -5.24 12.44
N GLU A 82 -16.85 -6.08 12.11
CA GLU A 82 -15.44 -5.85 12.41
C GLU A 82 -14.87 -4.75 11.50
N LEU A 83 -15.24 -4.76 10.21
CA LEU A 83 -14.92 -3.70 9.23
C LEU A 83 -15.31 -2.30 9.71
N GLN A 84 -16.44 -2.17 10.42
CA GLN A 84 -16.93 -0.88 10.90
C GLN A 84 -16.26 -0.36 12.18
N SER A 85 -15.56 -1.22 12.94
CA SER A 85 -15.15 -0.91 14.32
C SER A 85 -13.64 -0.98 14.56
N ASN A 86 -12.90 -1.72 13.73
CA ASN A 86 -11.46 -1.96 13.92
C ASN A 86 -10.59 -0.89 13.22
N SER A 87 -9.37 -0.69 13.74
CA SER A 87 -8.39 0.24 13.16
C SER A 87 -7.54 -0.37 12.03
N PHE A 88 -7.43 -1.71 11.99
CA PHE A 88 -6.62 -2.50 11.05
C PHE A 88 -5.11 -2.22 11.04
N GLU A 89 -4.57 -1.50 12.04
CA GLU A 89 -3.13 -1.19 12.10
C GLU A 89 -2.24 -2.42 12.25
N ASP A 90 -2.75 -3.46 12.91
CA ASP A 90 -1.99 -4.69 13.19
C ASP A 90 -2.21 -5.77 12.13
N VAL A 91 -2.94 -5.46 11.05
CA VAL A 91 -3.16 -6.41 9.95
C VAL A 91 -1.90 -6.57 9.14
N ILE A 92 -1.46 -7.82 9.01
CA ILE A 92 -0.31 -8.21 8.20
C ILE A 92 -0.80 -8.95 6.97
N LEU A 93 -0.72 -8.28 5.82
CA LEU A 93 -0.85 -8.93 4.50
C LEU A 93 0.27 -9.95 4.24
N PRO A 94 0.08 -10.90 3.31
CA PRO A 94 1.14 -11.84 2.90
C PRO A 94 2.43 -11.13 2.47
N ILE A 95 3.54 -11.51 3.09
CA ILE A 95 4.87 -10.89 2.86
C ILE A 95 5.31 -11.06 1.39
N ASP A 96 5.00 -12.21 0.78
CA ASP A 96 5.37 -12.50 -0.61
C ASP A 96 4.76 -11.52 -1.61
N TRP A 97 3.61 -10.91 -1.29
CA TRP A 97 3.00 -9.88 -2.14
C TRP A 97 3.90 -8.65 -2.23
N PHE A 98 4.46 -8.19 -1.10
CA PHE A 98 5.39 -7.05 -1.09
C PHE A 98 6.68 -7.33 -1.84
N ILE A 99 7.19 -8.57 -1.77
CA ILE A 99 8.37 -8.98 -2.53
C ILE A 99 8.06 -8.94 -4.03
N GLN A 100 6.90 -9.46 -4.43
CA GLN A 100 6.45 -9.47 -5.82
C GLN A 100 6.25 -8.05 -6.36
N TRP A 101 5.51 -7.21 -5.64
CA TRP A 101 5.30 -5.81 -5.99
C TRP A 101 6.61 -5.04 -6.09
N GLN A 102 7.58 -5.31 -5.20
CA GLN A 102 8.90 -4.68 -5.28
C GLN A 102 9.62 -5.10 -6.56
N HIS A 103 9.53 -6.36 -6.95
CA HIS A 103 10.14 -6.87 -8.17
C HIS A 103 9.50 -6.22 -9.41
N GLU A 104 8.16 -6.15 -9.47
CA GLU A 104 7.40 -5.51 -10.55
C GLU A 104 7.66 -4.01 -10.64
N ALA A 105 7.63 -3.30 -9.51
CA ALA A 105 7.90 -1.87 -9.47
C ALA A 105 9.35 -1.53 -9.82
N SER A 106 10.29 -2.49 -9.73
CA SER A 106 11.70 -2.29 -10.05
C SER A 106 12.05 -2.50 -11.53
N ALA A 107 11.19 -3.21 -12.27
CA ALA A 107 11.32 -3.39 -13.72
C ALA A 107 11.15 -2.05 -14.48
#